data_AF-A0A838RHJ1-F1
#
_entry.id   AF-A0A838RHJ1-F1
#
_cell.length_a   1.000
_cell.length_b   1.000
_cell.length_c   1.000
_cell.angle_alpha   90.00
_cell.angle_beta   90.00
_cell.angle_gamma   90.00
#
_symmetry.space_group_name_H-M   'P 1'
#
loop_
_entity.id
_entity.type
_entity.pdbx_description
1 polymer ?
#
loop_
_entity_poly.entity_id
_entity_poly.type
_entity_poly.pdbx_seq_one_letter_code
_entity_poly.pdbx_strand_id
1 'polypeptide(L)'
;MTSPFFSVLPGHDLAYNEIVKPSRRWSFSYYFLYRWLPLLHPQQSMLIQVLRQCTWQNGRPTGRCQLANATLCRLLGWAESSHKTLLAELERPLSEWFIQRERTRKRHVTEGHAVEGAPRYRISMDEPLTPRDQAALEALLRTAHPATPYEAAEVLSGLSEQRSRELWAQLDTQAVPATLPAAPATVADIACAVWTHIGPALSQQRAFAESAERCQLRITGAGYAHMELDYLLRSWLPELGINNTWLTIILRARCFYDPNTGESRDTVTISRRELEAQLGIPERSFRRLLRDDQTLSLFHISPADAPVDPANPRTLPHRGDLTFHLAYPLLPICPPDQGRYEGLLLGREAELSTTGQAARL
;
A
#
# COMPACT_ATOMS: atom_id res chain seq x y z
N MET A 1 -32.37 -1.10 -9.49
CA MET A 1 -31.66 -2.07 -10.36
C MET A 1 -30.64 -2.76 -9.47
N THR A 2 -30.88 -4.03 -9.16
CA THR A 2 -29.98 -4.87 -8.35
C THR A 2 -28.71 -5.11 -9.14
N SER A 3 -27.56 -4.78 -8.56
CA SER A 3 -26.25 -5.09 -9.11
C SER A 3 -26.17 -6.60 -9.39
N PRO A 4 -25.81 -7.05 -10.61
CA PRO A 4 -25.79 -8.47 -10.98
C PRO A 4 -24.74 -9.29 -10.22
N PHE A 5 -24.03 -8.70 -9.25
CA PHE A 5 -22.88 -9.31 -8.60
C PHE A 5 -23.17 -10.05 -7.30
N PHE A 6 -24.36 -9.96 -6.69
CA PHE A 6 -24.54 -10.51 -5.34
C PHE A 6 -25.92 -11.11 -5.04
N SER A 7 -25.99 -12.43 -5.16
CA SER A 7 -26.76 -13.29 -4.25
C SER A 7 -25.81 -14.40 -3.78
N VAL A 8 -25.23 -14.26 -2.59
CA VAL A 8 -24.33 -15.28 -2.03
C VAL A 8 -25.18 -16.43 -1.51
N LEU A 9 -25.21 -17.53 -2.25
CA LEU A 9 -25.86 -18.77 -1.81
C LEU A 9 -25.08 -19.40 -0.65
N PRO A 10 -25.74 -20.05 0.32
CA PRO A 10 -25.08 -20.81 1.39
C PRO A 10 -24.12 -21.84 0.79
N GLY A 11 -22.83 -21.76 1.11
CA GLY A 11 -21.77 -22.62 0.57
C GLY A 11 -20.68 -21.88 -0.21
N HIS A 12 -21.05 -20.78 -0.88
CA HIS A 12 -20.10 -19.92 -1.59
C HIS A 12 -19.09 -19.27 -0.65
N ASP A 13 -19.53 -18.80 0.53
CA ASP A 13 -18.67 -18.16 1.51
C ASP A 13 -17.55 -19.08 2.00
N LEU A 14 -17.83 -20.36 2.21
CA LEU A 14 -16.86 -21.30 2.75
C LEU A 14 -15.84 -21.73 1.68
N ALA A 15 -16.28 -21.98 0.44
CA ALA A 15 -15.38 -22.25 -0.68
C ALA A 15 -14.49 -21.04 -0.98
N TYR A 16 -15.07 -19.83 -0.95
CA TYR A 16 -14.35 -18.58 -1.16
C TYR A 16 -13.31 -18.35 -0.05
N ASN A 17 -13.72 -18.51 1.22
CA ASN A 17 -12.83 -18.31 2.36
C ASN A 17 -11.66 -19.30 2.40
N GLU A 18 -11.83 -20.52 1.87
CA GLU A 18 -10.75 -21.51 1.78
C GLU A 18 -9.64 -21.08 0.79
N ILE A 19 -10.02 -20.43 -0.32
CA ILE A 19 -9.08 -19.93 -1.32
C ILE A 19 -8.46 -18.61 -0.87
N VAL A 20 -9.30 -17.64 -0.56
CA VAL A 20 -8.89 -16.26 -0.29
C VAL A 20 -8.25 -16.10 1.08
N LYS A 21 -8.64 -16.94 2.05
CA LYS A 21 -8.14 -16.92 3.43
C LYS A 21 -8.25 -15.52 4.04
N PRO A 22 -9.47 -15.01 4.31
CA PRO A 22 -9.71 -13.61 4.67
C PRO A 22 -9.05 -13.15 5.98
N SER A 23 -8.58 -14.09 6.81
CA SER A 23 -7.77 -13.82 8.01
C SER A 23 -6.33 -13.40 7.67
N ARG A 24 -5.83 -13.71 6.47
CA ARG A 24 -4.53 -13.27 5.97
C ARG A 24 -4.70 -11.91 5.30
N ARG A 25 -4.26 -10.88 6.00
CA ARG A 25 -4.30 -9.50 5.55
C ARG A 25 -2.92 -8.90 5.60
N TRP A 26 -2.74 -7.85 4.81
CA TRP A 26 -1.61 -6.95 4.92
C TRP A 26 -2.15 -5.53 4.97
N SER A 27 -1.35 -4.61 5.48
CA SER A 27 -1.79 -3.24 5.71
C SER A 27 -0.66 -2.26 5.41
N PHE A 28 -1.05 -1.07 4.97
CA PHE A 28 -0.17 0.07 4.77
C PHE A 28 -0.95 1.35 5.11
N SER A 29 -0.26 2.37 5.58
CA SER A 29 -0.91 3.65 5.85
C SER A 29 -1.44 4.30 4.58
N TYR A 30 -2.49 5.10 4.72
CA TYR A 30 -2.88 6.02 3.66
C TYR A 30 -1.78 7.02 3.32
N TYR A 31 -0.92 7.36 4.28
CA TYR A 31 0.25 8.18 4.01
C TYR A 31 1.20 7.51 3.01
N PHE A 32 1.45 6.22 3.15
CA PHE A 32 2.24 5.48 2.16
C PHE A 32 1.57 5.55 0.78
N LEU A 33 0.25 5.31 0.72
CA LEU A 33 -0.51 5.27 -0.53
C LEU A 33 -0.60 6.63 -1.25
N TYR A 34 -0.70 7.74 -0.51
CA TYR A 34 -0.94 9.07 -1.08
C TYR A 34 0.32 9.94 -1.15
N ARG A 35 1.33 9.69 -0.31
CA ARG A 35 2.55 10.51 -0.24
C ARG A 35 3.78 9.76 -0.75
N TRP A 36 3.93 8.49 -0.39
CA TRP A 36 5.11 7.70 -0.78
C TRP A 36 4.99 7.05 -2.15
N LEU A 37 3.86 6.41 -2.49
CA LEU A 37 3.68 5.74 -3.78
C LEU A 37 3.96 6.65 -4.99
N PRO A 38 3.49 7.92 -5.04
CA PRO A 38 3.83 8.83 -6.15
C PRO A 38 5.32 9.10 -6.30
N LEU A 39 6.04 9.10 -5.17
CA LEU A 39 7.46 9.43 -5.10
C LEU A 39 8.36 8.23 -5.40
N LEU A 40 7.99 7.06 -4.87
CA LEU A 40 8.70 5.79 -5.02
C LEU A 40 8.28 5.02 -6.27
N HIS A 41 7.24 5.45 -6.99
CA HIS A 41 6.66 4.72 -8.13
C HIS A 41 6.23 3.26 -7.80
N PRO A 42 5.54 2.54 -8.71
CA PRO A 42 4.89 1.28 -8.35
C PRO A 42 5.85 0.15 -7.96
N GLN A 43 6.99 0.01 -8.65
CA GLN A 43 7.94 -1.09 -8.47
C GLN A 43 8.66 -1.01 -7.12
N GLN A 44 9.27 0.12 -6.79
CA GLN A 44 9.97 0.32 -5.51
C GLN A 44 8.97 0.24 -4.35
N SER A 45 7.77 0.80 -4.53
CA SER A 45 6.70 0.70 -3.53
C SER A 45 6.30 -0.74 -3.26
N MET A 46 6.10 -1.56 -4.31
CA MET A 46 5.74 -2.97 -4.14
C MET A 46 6.88 -3.78 -3.52
N LEU A 47 8.13 -3.50 -3.90
CA LEU A 47 9.31 -4.11 -3.28
C LEU A 47 9.35 -3.87 -1.77
N ILE A 48 9.11 -2.64 -1.32
CA ILE A 48 9.05 -2.31 0.11
C ILE A 48 7.94 -3.09 0.80
N GLN A 49 6.75 -3.16 0.21
CA GLN A 49 5.60 -3.84 0.82
C GLN A 49 5.78 -5.36 0.89
N VAL A 50 6.27 -5.99 -0.18
CA VAL A 50 6.60 -7.41 -0.20
C VAL A 50 7.66 -7.73 0.86
N LEU A 51 8.71 -6.92 0.97
CA LEU A 51 9.75 -7.12 1.98
C LEU A 51 9.21 -6.93 3.40
N ARG A 52 8.36 -5.93 3.65
CA ARG A 52 7.66 -5.75 4.95
C ARG A 52 6.86 -6.99 5.30
N GLN A 53 6.11 -7.55 4.35
CA GLN A 53 5.35 -8.78 4.54
C GLN A 53 6.26 -9.97 4.85
N CYS A 54 7.42 -10.08 4.20
CA CYS A 54 8.40 -11.14 4.48
C CYS A 54 9.04 -11.06 5.89
N THR A 55 8.92 -9.93 6.59
CA THR A 55 9.43 -9.81 7.97
C THR A 55 8.47 -10.39 9.02
N TRP A 56 7.22 -10.69 8.65
CA TRP A 56 6.21 -11.21 9.57
C TRP A 56 6.48 -12.66 9.94
N GLN A 57 6.62 -12.92 11.24
CA GLN A 57 6.80 -14.25 11.82
C GLN A 57 5.96 -14.34 13.09
N ASN A 58 5.21 -15.45 13.28
CA ASN A 58 4.35 -15.66 14.45
C ASN A 58 3.42 -14.47 14.78
N GLY A 59 2.89 -13.83 13.74
CA GLY A 59 1.97 -12.69 13.89
C GLY A 59 2.62 -11.37 14.31
N ARG A 60 3.95 -11.22 14.21
CA ARG A 60 4.65 -9.95 14.48
C ARG A 60 5.74 -9.67 13.43
N PRO A 61 5.96 -8.41 13.03
CA PRO A 61 7.07 -8.06 12.16
C PRO A 61 8.39 -8.11 12.96
N THR A 62 9.41 -8.75 12.38
CA THR A 62 10.76 -8.81 12.97
C THR A 62 11.66 -7.65 12.50
N GLY A 63 11.21 -6.88 11.50
CA GLY A 63 12.01 -5.84 10.84
C GLY A 63 13.20 -6.38 10.04
N ARG A 64 13.33 -7.71 9.90
CA ARG A 64 14.42 -8.34 9.15
C ARG A 64 13.89 -9.50 8.33
N CYS A 65 14.45 -9.71 7.15
CA CYS A 65 14.20 -10.91 6.38
C CYS A 65 15.48 -11.37 5.66
N GLN A 66 15.56 -12.67 5.38
CA GLN A 66 16.63 -13.26 4.58
C GLN A 66 16.01 -14.01 3.41
N LEU A 67 16.24 -13.52 2.19
CA LEU A 67 15.53 -13.99 1.01
C LEU A 67 16.45 -13.99 -0.20
N ALA A 68 16.44 -15.08 -0.96
CA ALA A 68 17.15 -15.15 -2.24
C ALA A 68 16.51 -14.19 -3.26
N ASN A 69 17.34 -13.60 -4.13
CA ASN A 69 16.86 -12.65 -5.15
C ASN A 69 15.82 -13.28 -6.09
N ALA A 70 16.03 -14.53 -6.50
CA ALA A 70 15.07 -15.27 -7.31
C ALA A 70 13.69 -15.36 -6.65
N THR A 71 13.65 -15.68 -5.36
CA THR A 71 12.40 -15.73 -4.58
C THR A 71 11.75 -14.36 -4.48
N LEU A 72 12.54 -13.30 -4.27
CA LEU A 72 12.01 -11.93 -4.22
C LEU A 72 11.45 -11.49 -5.57
N CYS A 73 12.13 -11.77 -6.68
CA CYS A 73 11.62 -11.55 -8.04
C CYS A 73 10.28 -12.27 -8.24
N ARG A 74 10.19 -13.55 -7.87
CA ARG A 74 8.95 -14.33 -7.98
C ARG A 74 7.81 -13.72 -7.17
N LEU A 75 8.07 -13.27 -5.94
CA LEU A 75 7.06 -12.60 -5.10
C LEU A 75 6.60 -11.26 -5.70
N LEU A 76 7.44 -10.60 -6.51
CA LEU A 76 7.10 -9.37 -7.22
C LEU A 76 6.39 -9.61 -8.56
N GLY A 77 6.14 -10.88 -8.93
CA GLY A 77 5.61 -11.25 -10.24
C GLY A 77 6.62 -11.07 -11.38
N TRP A 78 7.92 -11.00 -11.08
CA TRP A 78 8.99 -10.96 -12.10
C TRP A 78 9.54 -12.34 -12.38
N ALA A 79 10.14 -12.52 -13.56
CA ALA A 79 10.94 -13.71 -13.85
C ALA A 79 12.09 -13.81 -12.84
N GLU A 80 12.38 -15.01 -12.33
CA GLU A 80 13.41 -15.23 -11.31
C GLU A 80 14.80 -14.74 -11.76
N SER A 81 15.08 -14.74 -13.06
CA SER A 81 16.32 -14.23 -13.67
C SER A 81 16.46 -12.69 -13.64
N SER A 82 15.43 -11.94 -13.21
CA SER A 82 15.37 -10.47 -13.26
C SER A 82 16.19 -9.78 -12.16
N HIS A 83 17.29 -10.39 -11.71
CA HIS A 83 18.12 -9.88 -10.60
C HIS A 83 18.65 -8.47 -10.84
N LYS A 84 18.99 -8.13 -12.09
CA LYS A 84 19.49 -6.79 -12.43
C LYS A 84 18.44 -5.71 -12.19
N THR A 85 17.18 -5.99 -12.55
CA THR A 85 16.07 -5.08 -12.28
C THR A 85 15.87 -4.92 -10.78
N LEU A 86 15.86 -6.03 -10.03
CA LEU A 86 15.74 -5.99 -8.58
C LEU A 86 16.85 -5.15 -7.91
N LEU A 87 18.10 -5.34 -8.31
CA LEU A 87 19.22 -4.58 -7.76
C LEU A 87 19.12 -3.09 -8.12
N ALA A 88 18.74 -2.77 -9.36
CA ALA A 88 18.52 -1.39 -9.77
C ALA A 88 17.42 -0.71 -8.92
N GLU A 89 16.33 -1.42 -8.60
CA GLU A 89 15.27 -0.91 -7.74
C GLU A 89 15.73 -0.73 -6.28
N LEU A 90 16.57 -1.63 -5.76
CA LEU A 90 17.18 -1.48 -4.44
C LEU A 90 18.16 -0.29 -4.35
N GLU A 91 18.78 0.09 -5.47
CA GLU A 91 19.75 1.19 -5.57
C GLU A 91 19.10 2.54 -5.89
N ARG A 92 17.79 2.59 -6.16
CA ARG A 92 17.09 3.85 -6.42
C ARG A 92 17.14 4.81 -5.22
N PRO A 93 17.08 6.14 -5.46
CA PRO A 93 16.93 7.11 -4.39
C PRO A 93 15.79 6.75 -3.45
N LEU A 94 15.96 7.05 -2.15
CA LEU A 94 14.98 6.79 -1.08
C LEU A 94 14.77 5.30 -0.73
N SER A 95 15.29 4.34 -1.50
CA SER A 95 15.21 2.90 -1.14
C SER A 95 15.82 2.65 0.24
N GLU A 96 16.96 3.28 0.53
CA GLU A 96 17.69 3.09 1.79
C GLU A 96 16.95 3.59 3.03
N TRP A 97 15.93 4.44 2.85
CA TRP A 97 15.07 4.91 3.94
C TRP A 97 14.13 3.80 4.43
N PHE A 98 13.89 2.79 3.60
CA PHE A 98 13.03 1.65 3.90
C PHE A 98 13.80 0.33 4.00
N ILE A 99 14.81 0.14 3.16
CA ILE A 99 15.48 -1.14 2.95
C ILE A 99 16.99 -0.95 3.11
N GLN A 100 17.56 -1.58 4.13
CA GLN A 100 18.99 -1.65 4.33
C GLN A 100 19.47 -3.08 4.07
N ARG A 101 20.25 -3.28 3.01
CA ARG A 101 20.88 -4.58 2.72
C ARG A 101 22.06 -4.80 3.66
N GLU A 102 21.99 -5.84 4.48
CA GLU A 102 23.08 -6.24 5.36
C GLU A 102 24.13 -7.03 4.57
N ARG A 103 25.41 -6.79 4.86
CA ARG A 103 26.51 -7.55 4.26
C ARG A 103 26.46 -8.99 4.75
N THR A 104 26.24 -9.94 3.84
CA THR A 104 26.34 -11.38 4.12
C THR A 104 27.82 -11.78 4.10
N ARG A 105 28.29 -12.46 5.16
CA ARG A 105 29.63 -13.05 5.17
C ARG A 105 29.66 -14.19 4.15
N LYS A 106 30.64 -14.18 3.24
CA LYS A 106 30.93 -15.31 2.37
C LYS A 106 31.27 -16.52 3.24
N ARG A 107 30.58 -17.64 3.06
CA ARG A 107 30.88 -18.88 3.81
C ARG A 107 31.76 -19.75 2.90
N HIS A 108 32.95 -20.10 3.38
CA HIS A 108 33.73 -21.17 2.78
C HIS A 108 33.01 -22.49 3.08
N VAL A 109 32.54 -23.17 2.03
CA VAL A 109 32.17 -24.57 2.10
C VAL A 109 33.36 -25.39 1.57
N THR A 110 33.48 -26.62 2.05
CA THR A 110 34.62 -27.56 2.09
C THR A 110 35.33 -27.87 0.74
N GLU A 111 35.00 -27.18 -0.35
CA GLU A 111 35.54 -27.41 -1.72
C GLU A 111 36.14 -26.12 -2.34
N GLY A 112 36.68 -25.21 -1.53
CA GLY A 112 37.43 -24.05 -2.02
C GLY A 112 36.61 -22.92 -2.65
N HIS A 113 35.32 -23.12 -2.91
CA HIS A 113 34.42 -22.09 -3.41
C HIS A 113 33.64 -21.40 -2.28
N ALA A 114 33.76 -20.09 -2.21
CA ALA A 114 32.97 -19.26 -1.32
C ALA A 114 31.58 -19.04 -1.93
N VAL A 115 30.53 -19.54 -1.27
CA VAL A 115 29.14 -19.31 -1.68
C VAL A 115 28.59 -18.13 -0.87
N GLU A 116 28.05 -17.13 -1.57
CA GLU A 116 27.32 -16.03 -0.93
C GLU A 116 25.95 -16.56 -0.46
N GLY A 117 25.69 -16.49 0.84
CA GLY A 117 24.37 -16.83 1.37
C GLY A 117 23.31 -15.85 0.89
N ALA A 118 22.04 -16.25 0.95
CA ALA A 118 20.92 -15.39 0.58
C ALA A 118 21.02 -14.01 1.27
N PRO A 119 20.84 -12.90 0.54
CA PRO A 119 20.91 -11.55 1.09
C PRO A 119 19.99 -11.38 2.30
N ARG A 120 20.45 -10.55 3.23
CA ARG A 120 19.67 -10.17 4.41
C ARG A 120 19.30 -8.70 4.32
N TYR A 121 18.07 -8.38 4.66
CA TYR A 121 17.53 -7.03 4.62
C TYR A 121 17.01 -6.65 5.99
N ARG A 122 17.25 -5.40 6.40
CA ARG A 122 16.57 -4.72 7.49
C ARG A 122 15.56 -3.77 6.88
N ILE A 123 14.32 -3.86 7.33
CA ILE A 123 13.17 -3.19 6.73
C ILE A 123 12.57 -2.25 7.77
N SER A 124 12.38 -0.98 7.40
CA SER A 124 11.61 -0.03 8.22
C SER A 124 10.13 -0.41 8.19
N MET A 125 9.57 -0.70 9.35
CA MET A 125 8.14 -0.95 9.51
C MET A 125 7.36 0.37 9.62
N ASP A 126 7.99 1.40 10.20
CA ASP A 126 7.41 2.74 10.29
C ASP A 126 7.56 3.50 8.97
N GLU A 127 6.64 4.43 8.71
CA GLU A 127 6.76 5.35 7.59
C GLU A 127 7.60 6.58 7.97
N PRO A 128 8.77 6.79 7.32
CA PRO A 128 9.46 8.06 7.43
C PRO A 128 8.61 9.17 6.78
N LEU A 129 8.82 10.43 7.19
CA LEU A 129 8.23 11.57 6.49
C LEU A 129 8.82 11.67 5.08
N THR A 130 8.00 11.97 4.08
CA THR A 130 8.51 12.23 2.72
C THR A 130 9.46 13.43 2.73
N PRO A 131 10.44 13.50 1.80
CA PRO A 131 11.28 14.69 1.63
C PRO A 131 10.49 16.01 1.59
N ARG A 132 9.35 16.00 0.88
CA ARG A 132 8.47 17.17 0.78
C ARG A 132 7.85 17.53 2.13
N ASP A 133 7.32 16.54 2.84
CA ASP A 133 6.69 16.79 4.14
C ASP A 133 7.71 17.20 5.21
N GLN A 134 8.96 16.72 5.15
CA GLN A 134 10.04 17.18 6.02
C GLN A 134 10.33 18.68 5.79
N ALA A 135 10.52 19.08 4.53
CA ALA A 135 10.77 20.48 4.18
C ALA A 135 9.56 21.39 4.50
N ALA A 136 8.35 20.90 4.25
CA ALA A 136 7.12 21.62 4.54
C ALA A 136 6.92 21.82 6.05
N LEU A 137 7.18 20.78 6.85
CA LEU A 137 7.10 20.85 8.30
C LEU A 137 8.18 21.79 8.84
N GLU A 138 9.40 21.73 8.31
CA GLU A 138 10.47 22.67 8.67
C GLU A 138 10.04 24.12 8.46
N ALA A 139 9.47 24.44 7.29
CA ALA A 139 8.95 25.77 6.97
C ALA A 139 7.83 26.20 7.92
N LEU A 140 6.91 25.28 8.24
CA LEU A 140 5.82 25.54 9.18
C LEU A 140 6.36 25.82 10.59
N LEU A 141 7.27 25.01 11.10
CA LEU A 141 7.85 25.18 12.44
C LEU A 141 8.70 26.45 12.56
N ARG A 142 9.31 26.94 11.46
CA ARG A 142 10.04 28.23 11.44
C ARG A 142 9.14 29.44 11.70
N THR A 143 7.83 29.34 11.45
CA THR A 143 6.88 30.42 11.79
C THR A 143 6.54 30.48 13.28
N ALA A 144 6.84 29.41 14.02
CA ALA A 144 6.69 29.36 15.46
C ALA A 144 8.02 29.71 16.15
N HIS A 145 7.93 30.44 17.26
CA HIS A 145 9.10 30.88 18.03
C HIS A 145 8.94 30.54 19.52
N PRO A 146 8.90 29.24 19.88
CA PRO A 146 8.81 28.84 21.28
C PRO A 146 10.06 29.29 22.04
N ALA A 147 9.88 29.88 23.22
CA ALA A 147 10.95 30.25 24.12
C ALA A 147 11.38 29.09 25.02
N THR A 148 10.51 28.10 25.24
CA THR A 148 10.75 26.97 26.15
C THR A 148 10.42 25.61 25.51
N PRO A 149 10.99 24.51 26.03
CA PRO A 149 10.60 23.16 25.61
C PRO A 149 9.12 22.82 25.78
N TYR A 150 8.44 23.43 26.76
CA TYR A 150 7.00 23.23 26.96
C TYR A 150 6.20 23.94 25.87
N GLU A 151 6.51 25.19 25.54
CA GLU A 151 5.88 25.88 24.41
C GLU A 151 6.11 25.15 23.08
N ALA A 152 7.31 24.60 22.87
CA ALA A 152 7.60 23.77 21.70
C ALA A 152 6.72 22.50 21.66
N ALA A 153 6.50 21.86 22.81
CA ALA A 153 5.59 20.73 22.92
C ALA A 153 4.13 21.15 22.64
N GLU A 154 3.69 22.32 23.12
CA GLU A 154 2.35 22.86 22.83
C GLU A 154 2.13 23.12 21.35
N VAL A 155 3.13 23.70 20.65
CA VAL A 155 3.07 23.89 19.19
C VAL A 155 2.85 22.55 18.48
N LEU A 156 3.65 21.53 18.81
CA LEU A 156 3.52 20.20 18.19
C LEU A 156 2.21 19.49 18.58
N SER A 157 1.71 19.69 19.80
CA SER A 157 0.42 19.16 20.24
C SER A 157 -0.71 19.80 19.44
N GLY A 158 -0.70 21.12 19.23
CA GLY A 158 -1.69 21.83 18.42
C GLY A 158 -1.73 21.36 16.97
N LEU A 159 -0.57 21.05 16.36
CA LEU A 159 -0.54 20.40 15.04
C LEU A 159 -1.14 18.99 15.06
N SER A 160 -0.88 18.24 16.12
CA SER A 160 -1.36 16.86 16.29
C SER A 160 -2.86 16.74 16.52
N GLU A 161 -3.51 17.80 16.97
CA GLU A 161 -4.96 17.84 17.22
C GLU A 161 -5.77 17.96 15.93
N GLN A 162 -5.19 18.56 14.88
CA GLN A 162 -5.82 18.73 13.57
C GLN A 162 -6.07 17.39 12.87
N ARG A 163 -7.08 17.31 11.99
CA ARG A 163 -7.30 16.09 11.19
C ARG A 163 -6.12 15.91 10.22
N SER A 164 -5.69 14.67 9.95
CA SER A 164 -4.56 14.40 9.05
C SER A 164 -4.71 15.08 7.68
N ARG A 165 -5.93 15.13 7.13
CA ARG A 165 -6.20 15.81 5.84
C ARG A 165 -5.98 17.34 5.91
N GLU A 166 -6.33 17.97 7.03
CA GLU A 166 -6.14 19.42 7.23
C GLU A 166 -4.65 19.74 7.37
N LEU A 167 -3.93 18.94 8.16
CA LEU A 167 -2.48 19.06 8.32
C LEU A 167 -1.77 18.81 6.98
N TRP A 168 -2.19 17.81 6.21
CA TRP A 168 -1.67 17.56 4.86
C TRP A 168 -1.91 18.73 3.92
N ALA A 169 -3.10 19.34 3.95
CA ALA A 169 -3.40 20.52 3.15
C ALA A 169 -2.47 21.70 3.49
N GLN A 170 -2.15 21.90 4.78
CA GLN A 170 -1.17 22.91 5.20
C GLN A 170 0.23 22.60 4.68
N LEU A 171 0.70 21.36 4.82
CA LEU A 171 2.00 20.94 4.28
C LEU A 171 2.06 21.08 2.75
N ASP A 172 0.95 20.84 2.05
CA ASP A 172 0.85 20.96 0.60
C ASP A 172 0.98 22.41 0.08
N THR A 173 0.75 23.41 0.93
CA THR A 173 0.99 24.83 0.58
C THR A 173 2.46 25.17 0.43
N GLN A 174 3.35 24.33 0.96
CA GLN A 174 4.79 24.57 0.94
C GLN A 174 5.41 24.06 -0.37
N ALA A 175 6.49 24.74 -0.76
CA ALA A 175 7.23 24.40 -1.97
C ALA A 175 7.87 23.00 -1.89
N VAL A 176 7.97 22.33 -3.04
CA VAL A 176 8.70 21.07 -3.14
C VAL A 176 10.20 21.34 -2.98
N PRO A 177 10.92 20.58 -2.14
CA PRO A 177 12.35 20.78 -1.97
C PRO A 177 13.10 20.54 -3.28
N ALA A 178 14.06 21.40 -3.59
CA ALA A 178 14.89 21.27 -4.79
C ALA A 178 15.88 20.10 -4.72
N THR A 179 16.27 19.71 -3.51
CA THR A 179 17.23 18.63 -3.23
C THR A 179 16.64 17.64 -2.23
N LEU A 180 16.85 16.35 -2.46
CA LEU A 180 16.46 15.31 -1.51
C LEU A 180 17.39 15.36 -0.27
N PRO A 181 16.85 15.22 0.95
CA PRO A 181 17.69 15.09 2.13
C PRO A 181 18.41 13.73 2.12
N ALA A 182 19.56 13.66 2.78
CA ALA A 182 20.40 12.46 2.78
C ALA A 182 19.79 11.30 3.60
N ALA A 183 18.99 11.61 4.62
CA ALA A 183 18.38 10.64 5.51
C ALA A 183 16.97 11.11 5.92
N PRO A 184 16.08 10.20 6.32
CA PRO A 184 14.78 10.58 6.87
C PRO A 184 14.98 11.24 8.24
N ALA A 185 14.33 12.38 8.45
CA ALA A 185 14.21 13.05 9.75
C ALA A 185 12.82 12.84 10.35
N THR A 186 12.76 12.64 11.67
CA THR A 186 11.50 12.65 12.43
C THR A 186 11.04 14.08 12.71
N VAL A 187 9.79 14.26 13.16
CA VAL A 187 9.31 15.55 13.67
C VAL A 187 10.23 16.11 14.76
N ALA A 188 10.73 15.25 15.66
CA ALA A 188 11.62 15.68 16.73
C ALA A 188 12.96 16.19 16.19
N ASP A 189 13.54 15.49 15.20
CA ASP A 189 14.79 15.90 14.55
C ASP A 189 14.64 17.26 13.86
N ILE A 190 13.55 17.44 13.11
CA ILE A 190 13.25 18.70 12.40
C ILE A 190 13.05 19.84 13.40
N ALA A 191 12.26 19.62 14.44
CA ALA A 191 12.01 20.64 15.47
C ALA A 191 13.29 21.04 16.22
N CYS A 192 14.16 20.08 16.57
CA CYS A 192 15.46 20.37 17.19
C CYS A 192 16.37 21.17 16.25
N ALA A 193 16.32 20.87 14.94
CA ALA A 193 17.11 21.57 13.94
C ALA A 193 16.59 22.99 13.63
N VAL A 194 15.27 23.22 13.73
CA VAL A 194 14.66 24.53 13.51
C VAL A 194 14.82 25.43 14.73
N TRP A 195 14.49 24.94 15.93
CA TRP A 195 14.53 25.69 17.17
C TRP A 195 15.88 25.52 17.88
N THR A 196 16.96 25.85 17.16
CA THR A 196 18.35 25.60 17.60
C THR A 196 18.69 26.25 18.94
N HIS A 197 18.06 27.38 19.29
CA HIS A 197 18.25 28.09 20.55
C HIS A 197 17.79 27.28 21.78
N ILE A 198 16.86 26.33 21.61
CA ILE A 198 16.37 25.43 22.67
C ILE A 198 16.62 23.95 22.37
N GLY A 199 17.16 23.60 21.19
CA GLY A 199 17.38 22.22 20.72
C GLY A 199 18.00 21.27 21.75
N PRO A 200 19.13 21.62 22.41
CA PRO A 200 19.73 20.76 23.42
C PRO A 200 18.77 20.41 24.58
N ALA A 201 17.96 21.37 25.01
CA ALA A 201 16.96 21.17 26.06
C ALA A 201 15.75 20.36 25.56
N LEU A 202 15.34 20.55 24.30
CA LEU A 202 14.23 19.79 23.69
C LEU A 202 14.50 18.29 23.70
N SER A 203 15.70 17.87 23.28
CA SER A 203 16.08 16.46 23.18
C SER A 203 15.99 15.68 24.49
N GLN A 204 16.02 16.37 25.64
CA GLN A 204 15.93 15.76 26.97
C GLN A 204 14.52 15.86 27.57
N GLN A 205 13.62 16.63 26.95
CA GLN A 205 12.28 16.84 27.46
C GLN A 205 11.30 15.81 26.88
N ARG A 206 10.86 14.92 27.76
CA ARG A 206 9.76 13.96 27.56
C ARG A 206 8.49 14.56 26.95
N ALA A 207 7.96 15.68 27.45
CA ALA A 207 6.71 16.24 26.94
C ALA A 207 6.82 16.67 25.46
N PHE A 208 8.01 17.17 25.08
CA PHE A 208 8.34 17.46 23.69
C PHE A 208 8.44 16.18 22.87
N ALA A 209 9.17 15.17 23.35
CA ALA A 209 9.30 13.89 22.65
C ALA A 209 7.94 13.22 22.39
N GLU A 210 7.06 13.17 23.39
CA GLU A 210 5.70 12.61 23.25
C GLU A 210 4.85 13.42 22.25
N SER A 211 4.96 14.74 22.26
CA SER A 211 4.23 15.61 21.31
C SER A 211 4.76 15.50 19.88
N ALA A 212 6.08 15.35 19.73
CA ALA A 212 6.72 15.12 18.44
C ALA A 212 6.34 13.76 17.84
N GLU A 213 6.32 12.70 18.66
CA GLU A 213 5.85 11.39 18.24
C GLU A 213 4.36 11.43 17.84
N ARG A 214 3.52 12.08 18.64
CA ARG A 214 2.09 12.24 18.30
C ARG A 214 1.90 12.99 16.98
N CYS A 215 2.70 14.02 16.74
CA CYS A 215 2.68 14.79 15.50
C CYS A 215 3.15 13.93 14.31
N GLN A 216 4.22 13.15 14.48
CA GLN A 216 4.71 12.18 13.50
C GLN A 216 3.59 11.21 13.12
N LEU A 217 2.95 10.57 14.11
CA LEU A 217 1.87 9.60 13.89
C LEU A 217 0.64 10.26 13.25
N ARG A 218 0.35 11.54 13.56
CA ARG A 218 -0.75 12.29 12.93
C ARG A 218 -0.46 12.56 11.46
N ILE A 219 0.77 12.92 11.10
CA ILE A 219 1.19 13.16 9.71
C ILE A 219 1.20 11.83 8.94
N THR A 220 1.82 10.78 9.48
CA THR A 220 1.92 9.48 8.81
C THR A 220 0.63 8.67 8.86
N GLY A 221 -0.34 9.09 9.67
CA GLY A 221 -1.64 8.44 9.75
C GLY A 221 -1.53 7.00 10.26
N ALA A 222 -0.64 6.73 11.24
CA ALA A 222 -0.39 5.39 11.75
C ALA A 222 -1.64 4.67 12.33
N GLY A 223 -2.74 5.40 12.59
CA GLY A 223 -4.05 4.84 12.95
C GLY A 223 -5.02 4.63 11.79
N TYR A 224 -4.70 5.10 10.59
CA TYR A 224 -5.50 4.97 9.37
C TYR A 224 -4.73 4.13 8.34
N ALA A 225 -4.92 2.82 8.44
CA ALA A 225 -4.35 1.87 7.50
C ALA A 225 -5.40 1.35 6.54
N HIS A 226 -5.04 1.26 5.26
CA HIS A 226 -5.78 0.44 4.31
C HIS A 226 -5.39 -1.02 4.53
N MET A 227 -6.38 -1.89 4.62
CA MET A 227 -6.17 -3.33 4.75
C MET A 227 -6.58 -4.02 3.45
N GLU A 228 -5.68 -4.84 2.93
CA GLU A 228 -5.98 -5.69 1.78
C GLU A 228 -5.80 -7.16 2.11
N LEU A 229 -6.45 -7.99 1.29
CA LEU A 229 -6.26 -9.43 1.34
C LEU A 229 -4.87 -9.77 0.82
N ASP A 230 -4.16 -10.60 1.57
CA ASP A 230 -2.88 -11.17 1.15
C ASP A 230 -3.04 -12.05 -0.12
N TYR A 231 -4.27 -12.49 -0.41
CA TYR A 231 -4.64 -13.13 -1.68
C TYR A 231 -4.39 -12.24 -2.90
N LEU A 232 -4.59 -10.91 -2.78
CA LEU A 232 -4.28 -9.97 -3.86
C LEU A 232 -2.79 -10.03 -4.23
N LEU A 233 -1.90 -10.09 -3.24
CA LEU A 233 -0.46 -10.18 -3.47
C LEU A 233 -0.01 -11.57 -3.93
N ARG A 234 -0.60 -12.64 -3.40
CA ARG A 234 -0.14 -14.00 -3.72
C ARG A 234 -0.65 -14.54 -5.04
N SER A 235 -1.90 -14.24 -5.39
CA SER A 235 -2.56 -14.82 -6.56
C SER A 235 -2.77 -13.80 -7.68
N TRP A 236 -3.12 -12.55 -7.35
CA TRP A 236 -3.42 -11.55 -8.38
C TRP A 236 -2.20 -10.76 -8.84
N LEU A 237 -1.24 -10.44 -7.97
CA LEU A 237 -0.04 -9.70 -8.37
C LEU A 237 0.75 -10.35 -9.52
N PRO A 238 0.95 -11.69 -9.57
CA PRO A 238 1.63 -12.32 -10.70
C PRO A 238 0.86 -12.21 -12.01
N GLU A 239 -0.48 -12.22 -11.95
CA GLU A 239 -1.34 -12.05 -13.13
C GLU A 239 -1.36 -10.58 -13.55
N LEU A 240 -1.87 -9.71 -12.69
CA LEU A 240 -2.04 -8.28 -12.95
C LEU A 240 -0.73 -7.54 -13.25
N GLY A 241 0.35 -7.99 -12.63
CA GLY A 241 1.57 -7.21 -12.49
C GLY A 241 1.43 -6.03 -11.51
N ILE A 242 2.56 -5.41 -11.21
CA ILE A 242 2.70 -4.42 -10.14
C ILE A 242 1.79 -3.20 -10.34
N ASN A 243 1.73 -2.62 -11.53
CA ASN A 243 1.00 -1.36 -11.73
C ASN A 243 -0.52 -1.54 -11.58
N ASN A 244 -1.07 -2.62 -12.15
CA ASN A 244 -2.50 -2.95 -12.03
C ASN A 244 -2.89 -3.32 -10.60
N THR A 245 -1.98 -3.97 -9.88
CA THR A 245 -2.17 -4.26 -8.46
C THR A 245 -2.28 -2.96 -7.65
N TRP A 246 -1.40 -1.99 -7.90
CA TRP A 246 -1.49 -0.67 -7.25
C TRP A 246 -2.74 0.10 -7.67
N LEU A 247 -3.13 0.08 -8.94
CA LEU A 247 -4.38 0.72 -9.36
C LEU A 247 -5.58 0.10 -8.62
N THR A 248 -5.63 -1.23 -8.53
CA THR A 248 -6.68 -1.95 -7.79
C THR A 248 -6.71 -1.50 -6.33
N ILE A 249 -5.56 -1.45 -5.67
CA ILE A 249 -5.43 -0.97 -4.28
C ILE A 249 -5.95 0.46 -4.13
N ILE A 250 -5.51 1.37 -5.00
CA ILE A 250 -5.87 2.79 -4.98
C ILE A 250 -7.38 3.00 -5.09
N LEU A 251 -8.02 2.23 -5.98
CA LEU A 251 -9.47 2.30 -6.19
C LEU A 251 -10.22 1.67 -5.00
N ARG A 252 -9.80 0.48 -4.54
CA ARG A 252 -10.42 -0.20 -3.39
C ARG A 252 -10.29 0.59 -2.10
N ALA A 253 -9.21 1.34 -1.92
CA ALA A 253 -9.00 2.23 -0.78
C ALA A 253 -9.96 3.44 -0.75
N ARG A 254 -10.72 3.67 -1.82
CA ARG A 254 -11.78 4.69 -1.91
C ARG A 254 -13.20 4.09 -1.82
N CYS A 255 -13.30 2.77 -1.79
CA CYS A 255 -14.54 2.04 -1.55
C CYS A 255 -14.73 1.81 -0.04
N PHE A 256 -15.98 1.66 0.38
CA PHE A 256 -16.29 1.25 1.75
C PHE A 256 -17.56 0.40 1.79
N TYR A 257 -17.68 -0.39 2.85
CA TYR A 257 -18.87 -1.16 3.18
C TYR A 257 -19.12 -1.03 4.68
N ASP A 258 -20.31 -0.54 5.05
CA ASP A 258 -20.75 -0.49 6.44
C ASP A 258 -21.62 -1.72 6.74
N PRO A 259 -21.15 -2.67 7.57
CA PRO A 259 -21.89 -3.88 7.88
C PRO A 259 -23.14 -3.63 8.73
N ASN A 260 -23.24 -2.49 9.41
CA ASN A 260 -24.38 -2.18 10.28
C ASN A 260 -25.56 -1.62 9.50
N THR A 261 -25.28 -0.83 8.45
CA THR A 261 -26.30 -0.19 7.59
C THR A 261 -26.49 -0.94 6.27
N GLY A 262 -25.51 -1.78 5.87
CA GLY A 262 -25.47 -2.41 4.55
C GLY A 262 -25.07 -1.45 3.43
N GLU A 263 -24.69 -0.21 3.74
CA GLU A 263 -24.27 0.77 2.75
C GLU A 263 -22.95 0.32 2.13
N SER A 264 -22.93 0.20 0.80
CA SER A 264 -21.73 -0.11 0.02
C SER A 264 -21.47 1.00 -0.97
N ARG A 265 -20.24 1.50 -0.99
CA ARG A 265 -19.72 2.34 -2.06
C ARG A 265 -18.68 1.56 -2.83
N ASP A 266 -19.12 0.97 -3.92
CA ASP A 266 -18.31 0.19 -4.88
C ASP A 266 -17.89 1.00 -6.11
N THR A 267 -18.34 2.25 -6.19
CA THR A 267 -18.12 3.14 -7.35
C THR A 267 -17.18 4.30 -6.98
N VAL A 268 -16.16 4.50 -7.82
CA VAL A 268 -15.15 5.55 -7.66
C VAL A 268 -15.08 6.39 -8.94
N THR A 269 -15.45 7.67 -8.83
CA THR A 269 -15.23 8.67 -9.88
C THR A 269 -13.99 9.48 -9.54
N ILE A 270 -13.02 9.48 -10.45
CA ILE A 270 -11.73 10.14 -10.25
C ILE A 270 -11.15 10.58 -11.60
N SER A 271 -10.47 11.73 -11.59
CA SER A 271 -9.81 12.20 -12.79
C SER A 271 -8.63 11.30 -13.15
N ARG A 272 -8.45 11.06 -14.44
CA ARG A 272 -7.32 10.29 -14.95
C ARG A 272 -5.97 10.88 -14.52
N ARG A 273 -5.85 12.21 -14.51
CA ARG A 273 -4.64 12.93 -14.10
C ARG A 273 -4.30 12.68 -12.62
N GLU A 274 -5.31 12.61 -11.76
CA GLU A 274 -5.13 12.30 -10.35
C GLU A 274 -4.60 10.87 -10.15
N LEU A 275 -5.18 9.88 -10.85
CA LEU A 275 -4.68 8.50 -10.79
C LEU A 275 -3.26 8.35 -11.32
N GLU A 276 -2.93 9.03 -12.43
CA GLU A 276 -1.58 9.05 -13.00
C GLU A 276 -0.57 9.64 -12.02
N ALA A 277 -0.90 10.79 -11.43
CA ALA A 277 -0.07 11.43 -10.42
C ALA A 277 0.08 10.55 -9.18
N GLN A 278 -0.99 9.87 -8.74
CA GLN A 278 -0.94 9.00 -7.57
C GLN A 278 -0.10 7.74 -7.80
N LEU A 279 -0.21 7.13 -9.00
CA LEU A 279 0.61 5.97 -9.35
C LEU A 279 2.07 6.32 -9.62
N GLY A 280 2.38 7.59 -9.91
CA GLY A 280 3.72 8.02 -10.28
C GLY A 280 4.19 7.44 -11.62
N ILE A 281 3.27 7.23 -12.58
CA ILE A 281 3.61 6.69 -13.91
C ILE A 281 3.26 7.66 -15.04
N PRO A 282 4.00 7.65 -16.16
CA PRO A 282 3.70 8.51 -17.31
C PRO A 282 2.35 8.20 -17.95
N GLU A 283 1.75 9.23 -18.55
CA GLU A 283 0.45 9.16 -19.23
C GLU A 283 0.33 7.96 -20.20
N ARG A 284 1.37 7.74 -21.02
CA ARG A 284 1.41 6.64 -21.99
C ARG A 284 1.33 5.26 -21.32
N SER A 285 2.02 5.09 -20.19
CA SER A 285 2.03 3.84 -19.45
C SER A 285 0.66 3.58 -18.81
N PHE A 286 0.02 4.63 -18.28
CA PHE A 286 -1.32 4.54 -17.71
C PHE A 286 -2.39 4.23 -18.77
N ARG A 287 -2.30 4.81 -19.97
CA ARG A 287 -3.18 4.43 -21.11
C ARG A 287 -3.12 2.97 -21.46
N ARG A 288 -1.90 2.38 -21.47
CA ARG A 288 -1.72 0.96 -21.74
C ARG A 288 -2.34 0.11 -20.63
N LEU A 289 -2.15 0.57 -19.39
CA LEU A 289 -2.69 -0.06 -18.19
C LEU A 289 -4.22 -0.18 -18.25
N LEU A 290 -4.93 0.89 -18.61
CA LEU A 290 -6.40 0.87 -18.73
C LEU A 290 -6.95 0.02 -19.89
N ARG A 291 -6.10 -0.47 -20.79
CA ARG A 291 -6.49 -1.32 -21.94
C ARG A 291 -6.15 -2.79 -21.74
N ASP A 292 -5.54 -3.13 -20.62
CA ASP A 292 -5.14 -4.49 -20.30
C ASP A 292 -6.35 -5.30 -19.83
N ASP A 293 -6.68 -6.36 -20.56
CA ASP A 293 -7.88 -7.17 -20.34
C ASP A 293 -7.92 -7.77 -18.92
N GLN A 294 -6.76 -8.05 -18.31
CA GLN A 294 -6.72 -8.54 -16.92
C GLN A 294 -7.11 -7.46 -15.90
N THR A 295 -6.83 -6.19 -16.20
CA THR A 295 -7.22 -5.06 -15.36
C THR A 295 -8.73 -4.89 -15.32
N LEU A 296 -9.38 -5.14 -16.46
CA LEU A 296 -10.83 -5.09 -16.60
C LEU A 296 -11.56 -6.26 -15.92
N SER A 297 -10.84 -7.29 -15.49
CA SER A 297 -11.43 -8.41 -14.74
C SER A 297 -11.78 -8.06 -13.28
N LEU A 298 -11.18 -7.00 -12.74
CA LEU A 298 -11.40 -6.56 -11.35
C LEU A 298 -12.32 -5.36 -11.21
N PHE A 299 -12.49 -4.59 -12.28
CA PHE A 299 -13.38 -3.43 -12.31
C PHE A 299 -13.82 -3.07 -13.72
N HIS A 300 -15.04 -2.54 -13.80
CA HIS A 300 -15.58 -1.97 -15.03
C HIS A 300 -15.31 -0.47 -15.08
N ILE A 301 -14.90 0.05 -16.23
CA ILE A 301 -14.57 1.47 -16.42
C ILE A 301 -15.62 2.10 -17.32
N SER A 302 -16.12 3.27 -16.93
CA SER A 302 -17.06 4.07 -17.71
C SER A 302 -16.63 5.54 -17.70
N PRO A 303 -16.92 6.32 -18.76
CA PRO A 303 -16.84 7.78 -18.70
C PRO A 303 -17.80 8.30 -17.63
N ALA A 304 -17.42 9.33 -16.87
CA ALA A 304 -18.26 9.85 -15.78
C ALA A 304 -19.66 10.31 -16.23
N ASP A 305 -19.78 10.81 -17.47
CA ASP A 305 -21.01 11.41 -18.00
C ASP A 305 -21.65 10.62 -19.16
N ALA A 306 -21.21 9.38 -19.44
CA ALA A 306 -21.78 8.57 -20.52
C ALA A 306 -22.48 7.31 -19.98
N PRO A 307 -23.68 6.96 -20.49
CA PRO A 307 -24.27 5.66 -20.20
C PRO A 307 -23.33 4.56 -20.67
N VAL A 308 -23.17 3.51 -19.85
CA VAL A 308 -22.38 2.32 -20.20
C VAL A 308 -22.97 1.74 -21.48
N ASP A 309 -22.21 1.77 -22.59
CA ASP A 309 -22.56 1.04 -23.80
C ASP A 309 -22.03 -0.41 -23.68
N PRO A 310 -22.90 -1.40 -23.40
CA PRO A 310 -22.47 -2.79 -23.25
C PRO A 310 -21.93 -3.38 -24.57
N ALA A 311 -22.19 -2.75 -25.72
CA ALA A 311 -21.74 -3.23 -27.02
C ALA A 311 -20.33 -2.72 -27.41
N ASN A 312 -19.82 -1.68 -26.76
CA ASN A 312 -18.50 -1.12 -27.08
C ASN A 312 -17.77 -0.52 -25.87
N PRO A 313 -17.26 -1.38 -24.95
CA PRO A 313 -16.63 -0.94 -23.69
C PRO A 313 -15.26 -0.22 -23.87
N ARG A 314 -14.79 -0.01 -25.10
CA ARG A 314 -13.37 0.29 -25.39
C ARG A 314 -13.06 1.75 -25.74
N THR A 315 -14.05 2.64 -25.79
CA THR A 315 -13.81 4.06 -26.04
C THR A 315 -13.71 4.85 -24.75
N LEU A 316 -12.55 4.77 -24.09
CA LEU A 316 -12.24 5.65 -22.97
C LEU A 316 -11.94 7.07 -23.49
N PRO A 317 -12.58 8.12 -22.92
CA PRO A 317 -12.36 9.49 -23.36
C PRO A 317 -10.90 9.90 -23.12
N HIS A 318 -10.36 10.72 -24.03
CA HIS A 318 -8.99 11.22 -23.91
C HIS A 318 -8.77 12.14 -22.71
N ARG A 319 -9.84 12.82 -22.24
CA ARG A 319 -9.87 13.73 -21.10
C ARG A 319 -11.17 13.55 -20.33
N GLY A 320 -11.13 13.83 -19.03
CA GLY A 320 -12.30 13.80 -18.15
C GLY A 320 -12.14 12.80 -17.01
N ASP A 321 -13.18 12.73 -16.20
CA ASP A 321 -13.26 11.83 -15.08
C ASP A 321 -13.65 10.42 -15.57
N LEU A 322 -13.05 9.43 -14.92
CA LEU A 322 -13.35 8.03 -15.12
C LEU A 322 -14.11 7.52 -13.91
N THR A 323 -15.19 6.80 -14.16
CA THR A 323 -15.96 6.10 -13.13
C THR A 323 -15.63 4.62 -13.20
N PHE A 324 -15.06 4.11 -12.10
CA PHE A 324 -14.72 2.72 -11.89
C PHE A 324 -15.79 2.06 -11.02
N HIS A 325 -16.28 0.91 -11.46
CA HIS A 325 -17.20 0.05 -10.72
C HIS A 325 -16.44 -1.19 -10.28
N LEU A 326 -16.29 -1.39 -8.97
CA LEU A 326 -15.46 -2.43 -8.41
C LEU A 326 -16.31 -3.59 -7.88
N ALA A 327 -15.80 -4.82 -8.01
CA ALA A 327 -16.26 -5.89 -7.14
C ALA A 327 -15.77 -5.60 -5.71
N TYR A 328 -16.67 -5.11 -4.85
CA TYR A 328 -16.40 -4.77 -3.45
C TYR A 328 -17.59 -5.21 -2.58
N PRO A 329 -17.37 -5.78 -1.38
CA PRO A 329 -16.09 -5.91 -0.66
C PRO A 329 -15.21 -7.10 -1.08
N LEU A 330 -15.78 -8.11 -1.74
CA LEU A 330 -15.06 -9.33 -2.12
C LEU A 330 -14.10 -9.10 -3.29
N LEU A 331 -12.97 -9.82 -3.28
CA LEU A 331 -12.05 -9.84 -4.40
C LEU A 331 -12.39 -11.07 -5.27
N PRO A 332 -12.60 -10.91 -6.59
CA PRO A 332 -12.86 -12.04 -7.47
C PRO A 332 -11.81 -13.14 -7.34
N ILE A 333 -12.22 -14.40 -7.54
CA ILE A 333 -11.29 -15.54 -7.59
C ILE A 333 -10.39 -15.38 -8.82
N CYS A 334 -9.08 -15.43 -8.59
CA CYS A 334 -8.08 -15.31 -9.64
C CYS A 334 -8.25 -16.45 -10.67
N PRO A 335 -8.07 -16.23 -11.99
CA PRO A 335 -8.30 -17.26 -13.01
C PRO A 335 -7.61 -18.62 -12.72
N PRO A 336 -6.35 -18.67 -12.26
CA PRO A 336 -5.69 -19.94 -11.92
C PRO A 336 -6.36 -20.71 -10.76
N ASP A 337 -7.09 -20.03 -9.89
CA ASP A 337 -7.76 -20.63 -8.73
C ASP A 337 -9.23 -21.02 -9.01
N GLN A 338 -9.79 -20.66 -10.18
CA GLN A 338 -11.20 -20.89 -10.52
C GLN A 338 -11.59 -22.38 -10.52
N GLY A 339 -10.79 -23.25 -11.15
CA GLY A 339 -11.10 -24.69 -11.16
C GLY A 339 -11.08 -25.32 -9.75
N ARG A 340 -10.21 -24.81 -8.86
CA ARG A 340 -10.20 -25.23 -7.45
C ARG A 340 -11.45 -24.72 -6.72
N TYR A 341 -11.88 -23.50 -7.00
CA TYR A 341 -13.09 -22.92 -6.42
C TYR A 341 -14.34 -23.71 -6.82
N GLU A 342 -14.50 -24.00 -8.11
CA GLU A 342 -15.61 -24.79 -8.63
C GLU A 342 -15.63 -26.20 -8.03
N GLY A 343 -14.48 -26.87 -7.91
CA GLY A 343 -14.38 -28.16 -7.25
C GLY A 343 -14.82 -28.12 -5.78
N LEU A 344 -14.49 -27.05 -5.05
CA LEU A 344 -14.93 -26.85 -3.66
C LEU A 344 -16.44 -26.57 -3.55
N LEU A 345 -17.02 -25.85 -4.51
CA LEU A 345 -18.46 -25.63 -4.56
C LEU A 345 -19.21 -26.94 -4.79
N LEU A 346 -18.83 -27.70 -5.82
CA LEU A 346 -19.47 -28.97 -6.17
C LEU A 346 -19.37 -30.02 -5.05
N GLY A 347 -18.20 -30.11 -4.39
CA GLY A 347 -18.01 -31.01 -3.25
C GLY A 347 -18.93 -30.69 -2.07
N ARG A 348 -19.17 -29.40 -1.81
CA ARG A 348 -20.02 -28.95 -0.69
C ARG A 348 -21.50 -29.05 -1.00
N GLU A 349 -21.91 -28.85 -2.25
CA GLU A 349 -23.30 -29.09 -2.67
C GLU A 349 -23.68 -30.57 -2.51
N ALA A 350 -22.74 -31.50 -2.75
CA ALA A 350 -22.92 -32.92 -2.48
C ALA A 350 -23.05 -33.25 -0.98
N GLU A 351 -22.26 -32.60 -0.12
CA GLU A 351 -22.33 -32.73 1.35
C GLU A 351 -23.64 -32.18 1.93
N LEU A 352 -24.11 -31.03 1.44
CA LEU A 352 -25.37 -30.42 1.87
C LEU A 352 -26.59 -31.25 1.39
N SER A 353 -26.51 -31.83 0.20
CA SER A 353 -27.56 -32.71 -0.35
C SER A 353 -27.69 -34.03 0.41
N THR A 354 -26.56 -34.62 0.83
CA THR A 354 -26.54 -35.84 1.65
C THR A 354 -26.98 -35.60 3.09
N THR A 355 -26.60 -34.45 3.69
CA THR A 355 -27.04 -34.07 5.04
C THR A 355 -28.53 -33.70 5.08
N GLY A 356 -29.06 -33.10 4.00
CA GLY A 356 -30.50 -32.80 3.86
C GLY A 356 -31.39 -34.04 3.66
N GLN A 357 -30.87 -35.12 3.10
CA GLN A 357 -31.56 -36.42 3.05
C GLN A 357 -31.53 -37.14 4.40
N ALA A 358 -30.45 -37.01 5.18
CA ALA A 358 -30.36 -37.60 6.52
C ALA A 358 -31.26 -36.91 7.56
N ALA A 359 -31.65 -35.65 7.33
CA ALA A 359 -32.59 -34.93 8.20
C ALA A 359 -34.08 -35.19 7.87
N ARG A 360 -34.38 -36.04 6.88
CA ARG A 360 -35.75 -36.40 6.45
C ARG A 360 -36.07 -37.89 6.57
N LEU A 361 -35.22 -38.65 7.26
CA LEU A 361 -35.46 -40.01 7.76
C LEU A 361 -35.48 -39.97 9.28
#